data_AF-A0A3D4CIZ8-F1
#
_entry.id   AF-A0A3D4CIZ8-F1
#
_cell.length_a   1.000
_cell.length_b   1.000
_cell.length_c   1.000
_cell.angle_alpha   90.00
_cell.angle_beta   90.00
_cell.angle_gamma   90.00
#
_symmetry.space_group_name_H-M   'P 1'
#
loop_
_entity.id
_entity.type
_entity.pdbx_description
1 polymer ?
#
loop_
_entity_poly.entity_id
_entity_poly.type
_entity_poly.pdbx_seq_one_letter_code
_entity_poly.pdbx_strand_id
1 'polypeptide(L)'
;MLKFANNKNLSYSLIFVIMTTACTDNNHTNKMNPPKPKKIPKELTIHGDTRTDDYYWLRERENPEVIEYLKAENEYTEKYLEPTKPLQEKLFKEITSRIKQNDESVPYKENGYIYITKYEEGKEYPKYYRKKDEPG
;
A
#
# COMPACT_ATOMS: atom_id res chain seq x y z
N MET A 1 -45.15 67.40 -21.95
CA MET A 1 -43.95 67.46 -21.08
C MET A 1 -44.02 66.29 -20.11
N LEU A 2 -43.28 65.19 -20.35
CA LEU A 2 -42.05 64.81 -19.63
C LEU A 2 -42.31 64.64 -18.13
N LYS A 3 -42.16 63.45 -17.51
CA LYS A 3 -41.03 62.50 -17.61
C LYS A 3 -41.48 61.07 -17.30
N PHE A 4 -41.06 60.10 -18.12
CA PHE A 4 -41.09 58.68 -17.80
C PHE A 4 -40.07 58.37 -16.69
N ALA A 5 -40.52 57.69 -15.63
CA ALA A 5 -39.65 57.18 -14.58
C ALA A 5 -38.99 55.87 -15.04
N ASN A 6 -37.66 55.92 -15.21
CA ASN A 6 -36.79 54.76 -15.37
C ASN A 6 -36.75 53.96 -14.06
N ASN A 7 -37.20 52.70 -14.07
CA ASN A 7 -36.92 51.77 -12.98
C ASN A 7 -35.95 50.68 -13.48
N LYS A 8 -34.66 50.89 -13.23
CA LYS A 8 -33.56 49.96 -13.55
C LYS A 8 -33.47 48.85 -12.49
N ASN A 9 -34.52 48.06 -12.31
CA ASN A 9 -34.53 46.95 -11.34
C ASN A 9 -34.80 45.59 -12.01
N LEU A 10 -34.28 45.37 -13.22
CA LEU A 10 -34.45 44.12 -13.98
C LEU A 10 -33.16 43.28 -14.10
N SER A 11 -32.15 43.49 -13.26
CA SER A 11 -30.82 42.86 -13.47
C SER A 11 -30.21 42.17 -12.24
N TYR A 12 -30.96 41.95 -11.16
CA TYR A 12 -30.41 41.32 -9.94
C TYR A 12 -31.20 40.09 -9.45
N SER A 13 -31.95 39.44 -10.34
CA SER A 13 -32.72 38.22 -10.01
C SER A 13 -32.08 36.91 -10.51
N LEU A 14 -30.86 36.91 -11.05
CA LEU A 14 -30.27 35.72 -11.69
C LEU A 14 -28.86 35.33 -11.22
N ILE A 15 -28.34 35.93 -10.15
CA ILE A 15 -26.95 35.66 -9.67
C ILE A 15 -26.92 34.99 -8.28
N PHE A 16 -28.06 34.73 -7.62
CA PHE A 16 -28.09 34.17 -6.26
C PHE A 16 -28.43 32.68 -6.15
N VAL A 17 -28.35 31.89 -7.23
CA VAL A 17 -28.77 30.47 -7.22
C VAL A 17 -27.66 29.48 -7.63
N ILE A 18 -26.41 29.94 -7.82
CA ILE A 18 -25.28 29.05 -8.23
C ILE A 18 -24.15 29.04 -7.17
N MET A 19 -24.50 28.91 -5.89
CA MET A 19 -23.50 28.89 -4.80
C MET A 19 -23.88 27.98 -3.62
N THR A 20 -24.63 26.90 -3.86
CA THR A 20 -24.98 25.92 -2.79
C THR A 20 -24.74 24.46 -3.17
N THR A 21 -23.97 24.16 -4.22
CA THR A 21 -23.52 22.79 -4.53
C THR A 21 -21.99 22.69 -4.55
N ALA A 22 -21.32 23.44 -3.68
CA ALA A 22 -19.95 23.13 -3.27
C ALA A 22 -20.02 22.44 -1.91
N CYS A 23 -19.54 21.19 -1.87
CA CYS A 23 -19.54 20.28 -0.72
C CYS A 23 -20.85 19.52 -0.45
N THR A 24 -21.30 18.71 -1.42
CA THR A 24 -21.87 17.41 -1.04
C THR A 24 -20.74 16.40 -1.08
N ASP A 25 -20.04 16.26 0.05
CA ASP A 25 -19.06 15.19 0.24
C ASP A 25 -19.85 13.89 0.40
N ASN A 26 -20.27 13.30 -0.71
CA ASN A 26 -20.94 12.00 -0.77
C ASN A 26 -19.90 10.89 -0.55
N ASN A 27 -19.10 10.98 0.51
CA ASN A 27 -18.36 9.85 1.03
C ASN A 27 -19.33 9.00 1.87
N HIS A 28 -20.29 8.39 1.19
CA HIS A 28 -20.94 7.20 1.71
C HIS A 28 -19.84 6.13 1.80
N THR A 29 -19.20 6.03 2.96
CA THR A 29 -18.35 4.88 3.28
C THR A 29 -19.27 3.66 3.24
N ASN A 30 -19.31 2.96 2.11
CA ASN A 30 -19.87 1.63 2.04
C ASN A 30 -19.07 0.80 3.05
N LYS A 31 -19.66 0.59 4.24
CA LYS A 31 -18.97 0.02 5.38
C LYS A 31 -18.81 -1.47 5.12
N MET A 32 -17.80 -1.82 4.33
CA MET A 32 -17.42 -3.22 4.17
C MET A 32 -17.05 -3.77 5.53
N ASN A 33 -17.68 -4.89 5.87
CA ASN A 33 -17.36 -5.61 7.08
C ASN A 33 -16.15 -6.50 6.80
N PRO A 34 -15.19 -6.58 7.74
CA PRO A 34 -14.09 -7.53 7.63
C PRO A 34 -14.63 -8.97 7.65
N PRO A 35 -13.94 -9.92 6.98
CA PRO A 35 -14.29 -11.33 7.06
C PRO A 35 -14.13 -11.80 8.52
N LYS A 36 -15.00 -12.70 8.94
CA LYS A 36 -15.01 -13.22 10.32
C LYS A 36 -14.59 -14.69 10.32
N PRO A 37 -13.46 -15.05 10.94
CA PRO A 37 -13.04 -16.44 11.01
C PRO A 37 -13.94 -17.22 11.98
N LYS A 38 -14.15 -18.51 11.68
CA LYS A 38 -14.80 -19.42 12.61
C LYS A 38 -13.95 -19.63 13.86
N LYS A 39 -14.63 -19.80 15.00
CA LYS A 39 -14.02 -20.18 16.27
C LYS A 39 -14.09 -21.69 16.43
N ILE A 40 -12.94 -22.34 16.50
CA ILE A 40 -12.79 -23.76 16.78
C ILE A 40 -11.90 -23.89 18.00
N PRO A 41 -12.47 -24.12 19.20
CA PRO A 41 -11.71 -24.21 20.44
C PRO A 41 -10.62 -25.30 20.34
N LYS A 42 -9.36 -24.90 20.55
CA LYS A 42 -8.24 -25.82 20.71
C LYS A 42 -7.54 -25.56 22.04
N GLU A 43 -7.55 -26.55 22.93
CA GLU A 43 -6.78 -26.48 24.16
C GLU A 43 -5.29 -26.71 23.91
N LEU A 44 -4.47 -25.89 24.54
CA LEU A 44 -3.02 -25.93 24.49
C LEU A 44 -2.50 -25.92 25.93
N THR A 45 -1.84 -27.00 26.33
CA THR A 45 -1.27 -27.15 27.67
C THR A 45 0.25 -27.08 27.60
N ILE A 46 0.85 -26.12 28.29
CA ILE A 46 2.30 -25.95 28.40
C ILE A 46 2.64 -25.62 29.86
N HIS A 47 3.64 -26.28 30.43
CA HIS A 47 4.09 -26.10 31.83
C HIS A 47 2.99 -26.22 32.90
N GLY A 48 1.95 -27.00 32.63
CA GLY A 48 0.83 -27.21 33.56
C GLY A 48 -0.30 -26.18 33.42
N ASP A 49 -0.12 -25.14 32.59
CA ASP A 49 -1.16 -24.16 32.28
C ASP A 49 -1.88 -24.53 30.98
N THR A 50 -3.21 -24.52 31.01
CA THR A 50 -4.06 -24.77 29.83
C THR A 50 -4.70 -23.46 29.36
N ARG A 51 -4.57 -23.17 28.07
CA ARG A 51 -5.28 -22.08 27.39
C ARG A 51 -6.07 -22.60 26.20
N THR A 52 -7.19 -21.96 25.91
CA THR A 52 -7.99 -22.25 24.70
C THR A 52 -7.67 -21.23 23.62
N ASP A 53 -7.31 -21.72 22.44
CA ASP A 53 -7.08 -20.93 21.24
C ASP A 53 -8.16 -21.28 20.20
N ASP A 54 -9.15 -20.40 20.05
CA ASP A 54 -10.26 -20.56 19.11
C ASP A 54 -9.83 -20.50 17.63
N TYR A 55 -8.60 -20.05 17.35
CA TYR A 55 -8.13 -19.76 16.00
C TYR A 55 -6.90 -20.59 15.62
N TYR A 56 -6.57 -21.61 16.41
CA TYR A 56 -5.40 -22.46 16.19
C TYR A 56 -5.37 -23.08 14.78
N TRP A 57 -6.54 -23.37 14.22
CA TRP A 57 -6.70 -23.93 12.87
C TRP A 57 -6.13 -23.02 11.75
N LEU A 58 -6.04 -21.71 11.96
CA LEU A 58 -5.43 -20.77 10.98
C LEU A 58 -3.92 -20.99 10.76
N ARG A 59 -3.27 -21.79 11.62
CA ARG A 59 -1.87 -22.19 11.45
C ARG A 59 -1.65 -23.13 10.26
N GLU A 60 -2.67 -23.87 9.84
CA GLU A 60 -2.57 -24.92 8.82
C GLU A 60 -2.49 -24.30 7.42
N ARG A 61 -1.27 -24.01 6.95
CA ARG A 61 -1.03 -23.26 5.70
C ARG A 61 -1.61 -23.90 4.44
N GLU A 62 -1.71 -25.22 4.41
CA GLU A 62 -2.22 -25.99 3.27
C GLU A 62 -3.73 -26.24 3.36
N ASN A 63 -4.37 -25.88 4.47
CA ASN A 63 -5.80 -26.08 4.66
C ASN A 63 -6.60 -25.14 3.72
N PRO A 64 -7.48 -25.68 2.84
CA PRO A 64 -8.25 -24.87 1.91
C PRO A 64 -9.10 -23.78 2.58
N GLU A 65 -9.64 -24.03 3.78
CA GLU A 65 -10.44 -23.03 4.50
C GLU A 65 -9.59 -21.85 4.99
N VAL A 66 -8.32 -22.10 5.34
CA VAL A 66 -7.37 -21.04 5.72
C VAL A 66 -7.03 -20.20 4.49
N ILE A 67 -6.77 -20.83 3.36
CA ILE A 67 -6.49 -20.14 2.09
C ILE A 67 -7.70 -19.29 1.67
N GLU A 68 -8.91 -19.81 1.78
CA GLU A 68 -10.15 -19.09 1.47
C GLU A 68 -10.32 -17.85 2.37
N TYR A 69 -10.09 -18.00 3.68
CA TYR A 69 -10.15 -16.89 4.62
C TYR A 69 -9.08 -15.82 4.31
N LEU A 70 -7.85 -16.21 3.99
CA LEU A 70 -6.78 -15.27 3.60
C LEU A 70 -7.11 -14.51 2.31
N LYS A 71 -7.74 -15.16 1.32
CA LYS A 71 -8.23 -14.47 0.11
C LYS A 71 -9.29 -13.42 0.45
N ALA A 72 -10.23 -13.76 1.33
CA ALA A 72 -11.25 -12.81 1.78
C ALA A 72 -10.65 -11.61 2.51
N GLU A 73 -9.62 -11.83 3.35
CA GLU A 73 -8.88 -10.74 4.02
C GLU A 73 -8.12 -9.87 3.01
N ASN A 74 -7.49 -10.47 2.00
CA ASN A 74 -6.79 -9.73 0.95
C ASN A 74 -7.76 -8.88 0.12
N GLU A 75 -8.92 -9.41 -0.27
CA GLU A 75 -9.94 -8.63 -0.97
C GLU A 75 -10.49 -7.47 -0.13
N TYR A 76 -10.76 -7.73 1.15
CA TYR A 76 -11.19 -6.69 2.07
C TYR A 76 -10.14 -5.58 2.16
N THR A 77 -8.87 -5.97 2.33
CA THR A 77 -7.74 -5.05 2.40
C THR A 77 -7.59 -4.23 1.13
N GLU A 78 -7.65 -4.86 -0.05
CA GLU A 78 -7.55 -4.15 -1.32
C GLU A 78 -8.64 -3.09 -1.47
N LYS A 79 -9.89 -3.47 -1.21
CA LYS A 79 -11.03 -2.56 -1.36
C LYS A 79 -11.03 -1.46 -0.29
N TYR A 80 -10.61 -1.78 0.94
CA TYR A 80 -10.49 -0.79 2.02
C TYR A 80 -9.38 0.23 1.76
N LEU A 81 -8.25 -0.22 1.21
CA LEU A 81 -7.10 0.63 0.90
C LEU A 81 -7.17 1.28 -0.48
N GLU A 82 -8.16 0.95 -1.31
CA GLU A 82 -8.33 1.50 -2.67
C GLU A 82 -8.19 3.03 -2.75
N PRO A 83 -8.80 3.84 -1.85
CA PRO A 83 -8.68 5.30 -1.89
C PRO A 83 -7.24 5.81 -1.66
N THR A 84 -6.38 4.98 -1.06
CA THR A 84 -5.00 5.32 -0.73
C THR A 84 -3.99 4.94 -1.81
N LYS A 85 -4.40 4.22 -2.88
CA LYS A 85 -3.52 3.82 -3.98
C LYS A 85 -2.67 4.98 -4.55
N PRO A 86 -3.20 6.21 -4.77
CA PRO A 86 -2.39 7.33 -5.25
C PRO A 86 -1.26 7.73 -4.29
N LEU A 87 -1.52 7.69 -2.98
CA LEU A 87 -0.51 7.98 -1.96
C LEU A 87 0.55 6.88 -1.91
N GLN A 88 0.14 5.61 -1.98
CA GLN A 88 1.06 4.47 -2.03
C GLN A 88 2.02 4.57 -3.22
N GLU A 89 1.50 4.89 -4.42
CA GLU A 89 2.33 5.07 -5.62
C GLU A 89 3.32 6.23 -5.49
N LYS A 90 2.88 7.35 -4.90
CA LYS A 90 3.76 8.50 -4.63
C LYS A 90 4.91 8.10 -3.71
N LEU A 91 4.59 7.45 -2.58
CA LEU A 91 5.60 7.00 -1.61
C LEU A 91 6.55 5.97 -2.23
N PHE A 92 6.03 5.04 -3.03
CA PHE A 92 6.84 4.06 -3.75
C PHE A 92 7.88 4.74 -4.67
N LYS A 93 7.46 5.73 -5.47
CA LYS A 93 8.35 6.50 -6.34
C LYS A 93 9.38 7.30 -5.54
N GLU A 94 8.96 7.95 -4.46
CA GLU A 94 9.87 8.69 -3.58
C GLU A 94 10.95 7.80 -2.97
N ILE A 95 10.59 6.64 -2.43
CA ILE A 95 11.53 5.69 -1.82
C ILE A 95 12.49 5.13 -2.88
N THR A 96 11.96 4.65 -4.00
CA THR A 96 12.76 4.04 -5.07
C THR A 96 13.68 5.04 -5.77
N SER A 97 13.28 6.31 -5.90
CA SER A 97 14.14 7.36 -6.46
C SER A 97 15.41 7.64 -5.66
N ARG A 98 15.44 7.27 -4.37
CA ARG A 98 16.60 7.42 -3.49
C ARG A 98 17.53 6.21 -3.50
N ILE A 99 17.12 5.13 -4.17
CA ILE A 99 17.91 3.90 -4.30
C ILE A 99 18.66 3.96 -5.64
N LYS A 100 19.98 3.84 -5.58
CA LYS A 100 20.82 3.73 -6.77
C LYS A 100 20.69 2.31 -7.34
N GLN A 101 19.96 2.16 -8.45
CA GLN A 101 19.67 0.84 -9.02
C GLN A 101 20.89 0.16 -9.65
N ASN A 102 21.81 0.96 -10.22
CA ASN A 102 23.11 0.47 -10.67
C ASN A 102 24.17 0.84 -9.63
N ASP A 103 24.55 -0.09 -8.79
CA ASP A 103 25.54 0.15 -7.75
C ASP A 103 26.62 -0.93 -7.71
N GLU A 104 27.81 -0.54 -7.26
CA GLU A 104 28.97 -1.42 -7.20
C GLU A 104 29.68 -1.23 -5.87
N SER A 105 30.02 -2.34 -5.22
CA SER A 105 30.80 -2.31 -3.99
C SER A 105 32.22 -1.80 -4.27
N VAL A 106 32.84 -1.17 -3.28
CA VAL A 106 34.28 -0.89 -3.35
C VAL A 106 35.05 -2.22 -3.55
N PRO A 107 35.96 -2.32 -4.54
CA PRO A 107 36.74 -3.53 -4.76
C PRO A 107 37.62 -3.83 -3.54
N TYR A 108 37.61 -5.08 -3.08
CA TYR A 108 38.50 -5.54 -2.01
C TYR A 108 39.33 -6.74 -2.45
N LYS A 109 40.52 -6.87 -1.86
CA LYS A 109 41.47 -7.93 -2.17
C LYS A 109 41.37 -9.04 -1.14
N GLU A 110 41.27 -10.27 -1.61
CA GLU A 110 41.28 -11.46 -0.76
C GLU A 110 41.88 -12.64 -1.56
N ASN A 111 42.84 -13.35 -0.97
CA ASN A 111 43.43 -14.58 -1.53
C ASN A 111 43.94 -14.47 -2.98
N GLY A 112 44.51 -13.31 -3.36
CA GLY A 112 45.01 -13.08 -4.73
C GLY A 112 43.92 -12.78 -5.77
N TYR A 113 42.71 -12.43 -5.32
CA TYR A 113 41.62 -11.97 -6.17
C TYR A 113 41.08 -10.62 -5.68
N ILE A 114 40.56 -9.83 -6.62
CA ILE A 114 39.76 -8.64 -6.35
C ILE A 114 38.29 -9.02 -6.50
N TYR A 115 37.52 -8.79 -5.45
CA TYR A 115 36.09 -9.08 -5.36
C TYR A 115 35.26 -7.81 -5.52
N ILE A 116 34.14 -7.95 -6.23
CA ILE A 116 33.23 -6.86 -6.54
C ILE A 116 31.80 -7.41 -6.55
N THR A 117 30.88 -6.70 -5.90
CA THR A 117 29.44 -6.97 -5.95
C THR A 117 28.79 -5.87 -6.77
N LYS A 118 27.98 -6.22 -7.78
CA LYS A 118 27.23 -5.24 -8.59
C LYS A 118 25.74 -5.50 -8.54
N TYR A 119 24.97 -4.44 -8.40
CA TYR A 119 23.54 -4.40 -8.65
C TYR A 119 23.30 -3.85 -10.05
N GLU A 120 22.45 -4.53 -10.80
CA GLU A 120 22.03 -4.08 -12.13
C GLU A 120 20.61 -3.51 -12.04
N GLU A 121 20.33 -2.53 -12.90
CA GLU A 121 19.02 -1.90 -13.00
C GLU A 121 17.91 -2.93 -13.20
N GLY A 122 16.84 -2.80 -12.42
CA GLY A 122 15.71 -3.74 -12.43
C GLY A 122 16.03 -5.15 -11.89
N LYS A 123 17.22 -5.41 -11.31
CA LYS A 123 17.54 -6.67 -10.64
C LYS A 123 17.42 -6.52 -9.13
N GLU A 124 16.68 -7.44 -8.52
CA GLU A 124 16.52 -7.50 -7.07
C GLU A 124 17.73 -8.11 -6.35
N TYR A 125 18.56 -8.87 -7.09
CA TYR A 125 19.70 -9.59 -6.54
C TYR A 125 21.02 -9.11 -7.14
N PRO A 126 22.10 -9.03 -6.33
CA PRO A 126 23.42 -8.66 -6.82
C PRO A 126 24.08 -9.79 -7.61
N LYS A 127 25.04 -9.41 -8.45
CA LYS A 127 25.99 -10.31 -9.09
C LYS A 127 27.36 -10.18 -8.43
N TYR A 128 28.00 -11.31 -8.18
CA TYR A 128 29.32 -11.40 -7.57
C TYR A 128 30.36 -11.66 -8.65
N TYR A 129 31.36 -10.78 -8.71
CA TYR A 129 32.47 -10.85 -9.65
C TYR A 129 33.78 -11.01 -8.88
N ARG A 130 34.72 -11.74 -9.47
CA ARG A 130 36.12 -11.76 -9.03
C ARG A 130 37.05 -11.75 -10.23
N LYS A 131 38.21 -11.10 -10.07
CA LYS A 131 39.32 -11.18 -11.02
C LYS A 131 40.62 -11.45 -10.29
N LYS A 132 41.57 -12.12 -10.94
CA LYS A 132 42.89 -12.37 -10.36
C LYS A 132 43.60 -11.03 -10.13
N ASP A 133 44.27 -10.88 -8.99
CA ASP A 133 45.11 -9.72 -8.69
C ASP A 133 46.42 -9.88 -9.47
N GLU A 134 46.53 -9.18 -10.60
CA GLU A 134 47.76 -9.15 -11.39
C GLU A 134 48.77 -8.21 -10.71
N PRO A 135 49.99 -8.67 -10.38
CA PRO A 135 51.03 -7.77 -9.93
C PRO A 135 51.40 -6.82 -11.08
N GLY A 136 51.35 -5.52 -10.79
CA GLY A 136 51.81 -4.47 -11.71
C GLY A 136 53.33 -4.41 -11.84
#